data_AF-A0A094QYP6-F1
#
_entry.id   AF-A0A094QYP6-F1
#
_cell.length_a   1.000
_cell.length_b   1.000
_cell.length_c   1.000
_cell.angle_alpha   90.00
_cell.angle_beta   90.00
_cell.angle_gamma   90.00
#
_symmetry.space_group_name_H-M   'P 1'
#
loop_
_entity.id
_entity.type
_entity.pdbx_description
1 polymer ?
#
loop_
_entity_poly.entity_id
_entity_poly.type
_entity_poly.pdbx_seq_one_letter_code
_entity_poly.pdbx_strand_id
1 'polypeptide(L)'
;MAALLKQKGHTIIPVHPKAEMVHGEKGYATLEEIPVAVDVVDFFINSELVSRNVDRAIAIGAKAIWLQLGVIDQDSVNRAEAAGLIAVMDKCPAIEYGKR
;
A
#
# COMPACT_ATOMS: atom_id res chain seq x y z
N MET A 1 -9.24 -7.21 -4.33
CA MET A 1 -8.21 -7.41 -3.29
C MET A 1 -8.73 -7.06 -1.90
N ALA A 2 -9.18 -5.82 -1.66
CA ALA A 2 -9.62 -5.35 -0.33
C ALA A 2 -10.61 -6.29 0.38
N ALA A 3 -11.69 -6.73 -0.30
CA ALA A 3 -12.65 -7.66 0.30
C ALA A 3 -12.05 -9.02 0.68
N LEU A 4 -11.10 -9.55 -0.11
CA LEU A 4 -10.39 -10.80 0.18
C LEU A 4 -9.50 -10.64 1.41
N LEU A 5 -8.74 -9.54 1.50
CA LEU A 5 -7.89 -9.27 2.65
C LEU A 5 -8.72 -9.06 3.94
N LYS A 6 -9.88 -8.40 3.85
CA LYS A 6 -10.83 -8.32 4.98
C LYS A 6 -11.30 -9.71 5.42
N GLN A 7 -11.68 -10.59 4.48
CA GLN A 7 -12.08 -11.97 4.80
C GLN A 7 -10.96 -12.78 5.46
N LYS A 8 -9.70 -12.44 5.19
CA LYS A 8 -8.52 -13.06 5.81
C LYS A 8 -8.12 -12.42 7.15
N GLY A 9 -8.90 -11.46 7.66
CA GLY A 9 -8.72 -10.84 8.97
C GLY A 9 -7.84 -9.59 8.98
N HIS A 10 -7.50 -9.02 7.81
CA HIS A 10 -6.76 -7.76 7.75
C HIS A 10 -7.67 -6.55 7.88
N THR A 11 -7.21 -5.54 8.62
CA THR A 11 -7.82 -4.20 8.62
C THR A 11 -7.44 -3.47 7.35
N ILE A 12 -8.44 -2.94 6.63
CA ILE A 12 -8.21 -2.16 5.40
C ILE A 12 -8.52 -0.70 5.70
N ILE A 13 -7.55 0.17 5.39
CA ILE A 13 -7.66 1.62 5.54
C ILE A 13 -7.64 2.23 4.13
N PRO A 14 -8.79 2.66 3.58
CA PRO A 14 -8.84 3.29 2.26
C PRO A 14 -8.14 4.64 2.26
N VAL A 15 -7.27 4.87 1.28
CA VAL A 15 -6.58 6.15 1.11
C VAL A 15 -6.79 6.64 -0.32
N HIS A 16 -7.44 7.78 -0.46
CA HIS A 16 -7.71 8.42 -1.75
C HIS A 16 -7.99 9.90 -1.51
N PRO A 17 -7.57 10.84 -2.38
CA PRO A 17 -7.78 12.28 -2.16
C PRO A 17 -9.23 12.72 -1.88
N LYS A 18 -10.23 11.95 -2.34
CA LYS A 18 -11.65 12.19 -2.06
C LYS A 18 -12.11 11.71 -0.68
N ALA A 19 -11.29 10.93 0.04
CA ALA A 19 -11.56 10.35 1.35
C ALA A 19 -12.93 9.63 1.47
N GLU A 20 -13.39 9.01 0.38
CA GLU A 20 -14.67 8.31 0.35
C GLU A 20 -14.63 7.05 1.23
N MET A 21 -15.77 6.70 1.84
CA MET A 21 -15.90 5.43 2.55
C MET A 21 -15.87 4.26 1.57
N VAL A 22 -15.12 3.21 1.92
CA VAL A 22 -15.00 2.00 1.09
C VAL A 22 -15.27 0.77 1.94
N HIS A 23 -16.26 -0.04 1.55
CA HIS A 23 -16.65 -1.27 2.26
C HIS A 23 -16.90 -1.08 3.78
N GLY A 24 -17.52 0.05 4.15
CA GLY A 24 -17.84 0.41 5.54
C GLY A 24 -16.68 1.01 6.32
N GLU A 25 -15.48 1.11 5.74
CA GLU A 25 -14.31 1.72 6.37
C GLU A 25 -14.20 3.20 6.02
N LYS A 26 -13.74 4.00 6.97
CA LYS A 26 -13.48 5.43 6.78
C LYS A 26 -12.30 5.62 5.81
N GLY A 27 -12.52 6.40 4.75
CA GLY A 27 -11.45 6.84 3.87
C GLY A 27 -10.66 8.02 4.45
N TYR A 28 -9.38 8.07 4.10
CA TYR A 28 -8.45 9.16 4.43
C TYR A 28 -7.90 9.79 3.15
N ALA A 29 -7.63 11.10 3.17
CA ALA A 29 -7.14 11.79 1.99
C ALA A 29 -5.65 11.47 1.73
N THR A 30 -4.89 11.30 2.81
CA THR A 30 -3.45 10.98 2.76
C THR A 30 -3.07 9.94 3.81
N LEU A 31 -1.84 9.42 3.70
CA LEU A 31 -1.28 8.42 4.62
C LEU A 31 -1.06 8.99 6.03
N GLU A 32 -0.70 10.27 6.12
CA GLU A 32 -0.39 10.98 7.36
C GLU A 32 -1.62 11.26 8.23
N GLU A 33 -2.82 11.21 7.65
CA GLU A 33 -4.09 11.38 8.39
C GLU A 33 -4.52 10.11 9.14
N ILE A 34 -3.86 8.97 8.90
CA ILE A 34 -4.20 7.69 9.51
C ILE A 34 -3.78 7.70 10.99
N PRO A 35 -4.72 7.52 11.95
CA PRO A 35 -4.44 7.67 13.38
C PRO A 35 -3.82 6.41 14.03
N VAL A 36 -3.43 5.43 13.22
CA VAL A 36 -2.90 4.13 13.67
C VAL A 36 -1.66 3.76 12.86
N ALA A 37 -0.80 2.92 13.41
CA ALA A 37 0.36 2.41 12.68
C ALA A 37 -0.07 1.58 11.47
N VAL A 38 0.60 1.78 10.34
CA VAL A 38 0.34 1.06 9.08
C VAL A 38 1.41 -0.01 8.89
N ASP A 39 1.01 -1.27 8.77
CA ASP A 39 1.96 -2.35 8.50
C ASP A 39 2.39 -2.39 7.04
N VAL A 40 1.42 -2.33 6.12
CA VAL A 40 1.66 -2.45 4.67
C VAL A 40 0.91 -1.37 3.91
N VAL A 41 1.60 -0.65 3.02
CA VAL A 41 0.97 0.25 2.05
C VAL A 41 0.85 -0.45 0.70
N ASP A 42 -0.38 -0.64 0.24
CA ASP A 42 -0.71 -1.33 -1.02
C ASP A 42 -1.10 -0.32 -2.12
N PHE A 43 -0.32 -0.26 -3.20
CA PHE A 43 -0.42 0.76 -4.24
C PHE A 43 -1.24 0.29 -5.44
N PHE A 44 -2.44 0.87 -5.58
CA PHE A 44 -3.32 0.76 -6.77
C PHE A 44 -3.33 2.05 -7.61
N ILE A 45 -2.15 2.66 -7.79
CA ILE A 45 -2.00 3.94 -8.51
C ILE A 45 -1.04 3.78 -9.69
N ASN A 46 -1.12 4.70 -10.65
CA ASN A 46 -0.18 4.76 -11.78
C ASN A 46 1.25 4.95 -11.27
N SER A 47 2.23 4.36 -11.95
CA SER A 47 3.66 4.41 -11.59
C SER A 47 4.19 5.83 -11.40
N GLU A 48 3.70 6.81 -12.18
CA GLU A 48 4.07 8.23 -12.05
C GLU A 48 3.75 8.83 -10.68
N LEU A 49 2.78 8.25 -9.96
CA LEU A 49 2.35 8.70 -8.64
C LEU A 49 2.97 7.86 -7.51
N VAL A 50 3.64 6.75 -7.82
CA VAL A 50 4.19 5.83 -6.82
C VAL A 50 5.28 6.51 -6.02
N SER A 51 6.25 7.12 -6.70
CA SER A 51 7.45 7.69 -6.08
C SER A 51 7.15 8.58 -4.87
N ARG A 52 6.28 9.58 -5.03
CA ARG A 52 5.88 10.47 -3.93
C ARG A 52 5.13 9.76 -2.80
N ASN A 53 4.37 8.72 -3.10
CA ASN A 53 3.60 8.03 -2.07
C ASN A 53 4.43 6.94 -1.36
N VAL A 54 5.49 6.43 -1.98
CA VAL A 54 6.49 5.60 -1.30
C VAL A 54 7.26 6.44 -0.28
N ASP A 55 7.67 7.66 -0.63
CA ASP A 55 8.33 8.55 0.33
C ASP A 55 7.43 8.84 1.55
N ARG A 56 6.12 8.97 1.33
CA ARG A 56 5.13 9.07 2.41
C ARG A 56 5.01 7.79 3.24
N ALA A 57 5.00 6.62 2.60
CA ALA A 57 4.98 5.34 3.29
C ALA A 57 6.19 5.17 4.22
N ILE A 58 7.37 5.60 3.76
CA ILE A 58 8.59 5.68 4.58
C ILE A 58 8.39 6.65 5.74
N ALA A 59 7.87 7.86 5.48
CA ALA A 59 7.71 8.90 6.49
C ALA A 59 6.74 8.52 7.62
N ILE A 60 5.67 7.77 7.33
CA ILE A 60 4.74 7.28 8.36
C ILE A 60 5.28 6.05 9.12
N GLY A 61 6.45 5.52 8.73
CA GLY A 61 7.06 4.35 9.34
C GLY A 61 6.32 3.04 9.00
N ALA A 62 5.81 2.91 7.77
CA ALA A 62 5.26 1.63 7.33
C ALA A 62 6.33 0.52 7.38
N LYS A 63 5.92 -0.74 7.56
CA LYS A 63 6.87 -1.87 7.58
C LYS A 63 7.15 -2.42 6.19
N ALA A 64 6.18 -2.29 5.28
CA ALA A 64 6.31 -2.78 3.92
C ALA A 64 5.52 -1.94 2.92
N ILE A 65 5.96 -1.98 1.66
CA ILE A 65 5.22 -1.48 0.50
C ILE A 65 4.91 -2.62 -0.47
N TRP A 66 3.75 -2.54 -1.12
CA TRP A 66 3.34 -3.47 -2.16
C TRP A 66 2.90 -2.69 -3.41
N LEU A 67 3.69 -2.75 -4.47
CA LEU A 67 3.33 -2.24 -5.79
C LEU A 67 2.63 -3.37 -6.56
N GLN A 68 1.35 -3.16 -6.87
CA GLN A 68 0.51 -4.13 -7.57
C GLN A 68 1.04 -4.44 -8.99
N LEU A 69 0.47 -5.45 -9.63
CA LEU A 69 0.80 -5.85 -11.00
C LEU A 69 0.74 -4.65 -11.97
N GLY A 70 1.79 -4.46 -12.76
CA GLY A 70 1.92 -3.36 -13.72
C GLY A 70 2.36 -2.02 -13.10
N VAL A 71 2.50 -1.95 -11.77
CA VAL A 71 3.05 -0.80 -11.05
C VAL A 71 4.54 -1.06 -10.82
N ILE A 72 5.38 -0.41 -11.64
CA ILE A 72 6.83 -0.64 -11.65
C ILE A 72 7.55 0.69 -11.44
N ASP A 73 8.36 0.75 -10.38
CA ASP A 73 9.24 1.87 -10.06
C ASP A 73 10.40 1.37 -9.18
N GLN A 74 11.50 0.98 -9.84
CA GLN A 74 12.65 0.39 -9.17
C GLN A 74 13.35 1.38 -8.23
N ASP A 75 13.40 2.66 -8.58
CA ASP A 75 14.03 3.68 -7.75
C ASP A 75 13.27 3.83 -6.44
N SER A 76 11.94 3.78 -6.48
CA SER A 76 11.10 3.84 -5.29
C SER A 76 11.23 2.60 -4.42
N VAL A 77 11.32 1.41 -5.03
CA VAL A 77 11.63 0.16 -4.29
C VAL A 77 12.97 0.27 -3.58
N ASN A 78 14.02 0.69 -4.29
CA ASN A 78 15.36 0.84 -3.72
C ASN A 78 15.38 1.83 -2.54
N ARG A 79 14.64 2.96 -2.65
CA ARG A 79 14.53 3.93 -1.56
C ARG A 79 13.80 3.34 -0.34
N ALA A 80 12.73 2.59 -0.55
CA ALA A 80 12.00 1.94 0.53
C ALA A 80 12.87 0.90 1.26
N GLU A 81 13.58 0.06 0.52
CA GLU A 81 14.50 -0.94 1.09
C GLU A 81 15.65 -0.29 1.84
N ALA A 82 16.25 0.79 1.28
CA ALA A 82 17.29 1.55 1.95
C ALA A 82 16.81 2.21 3.24
N ALA A 83 15.51 2.54 3.33
CA ALA A 83 14.87 3.03 4.55
C ALA A 83 14.43 1.90 5.52
N GLY A 84 14.69 0.63 5.17
CA GLY A 84 14.41 -0.53 6.01
C GLY A 84 13.03 -1.16 5.82
N LEU A 85 12.27 -0.77 4.79
CA LEU A 85 10.99 -1.37 4.47
C LEU A 85 11.16 -2.63 3.62
N ILE A 86 10.25 -3.58 3.78
CA ILE A 86 10.12 -4.70 2.83
C ILE A 86 9.39 -4.18 1.58
N ALA A 87 9.97 -4.37 0.39
CA ALA A 87 9.34 -3.95 -0.86
C ALA A 87 8.92 -5.16 -1.71
N VAL A 88 7.68 -5.14 -2.18
CA VAL A 88 7.17 -6.08 -3.19
C VAL A 88 6.74 -5.27 -4.41
N MET A 89 7.17 -5.67 -5.60
CA MET A 89 6.84 -4.98 -6.85
C MET A 89 6.39 -5.95 -7.92
N ASP A 90 5.46 -5.47 -8.76
CA ASP A 90 4.90 -6.20 -9.90
C ASP A 90 4.31 -7.57 -9.53
N LYS A 91 3.63 -7.62 -8.39
CA LYS A 91 2.96 -8.84 -7.92
C LYS A 91 1.52 -8.58 -7.56
N CYS A 92 0.65 -9.55 -7.86
CA CYS A 92 -0.73 -9.56 -7.40
C CYS A 92 -0.84 -10.46 -6.14
N PRO A 93 -1.24 -9.93 -4.97
CA PRO A 93 -1.39 -10.74 -3.75
C PRO A 93 -2.35 -11.92 -3.92
N ALA A 94 -3.38 -11.81 -4.75
CA ALA A 94 -4.36 -12.88 -4.97
C ALA A 94 -3.75 -14.06 -5.74
N ILE A 95 -2.78 -13.79 -6.62
CA ILE A 95 -2.01 -14.84 -7.32
C ILE A 95 -0.99 -15.45 -6.35
N GLU A 96 -0.31 -14.63 -5.55
CA GLU A 96 0.71 -15.12 -4.61
C GLU A 96 0.10 -15.91 -3.43
N TYR A 97 -1.12 -15.58 -2.99
CA TYR A 97 -1.84 -16.34 -1.94
C TYR A 97 -2.26 -17.74 -2.37
N GLY A 98 -2.53 -17.96 -3.66
CA GLY A 98 -2.93 -19.27 -4.20
C GLY A 98 -1.77 -20.24 -4.42
N LYS A 99 -0.52 -19.79 -4.26
CA LYS A 99 0.69 -20.61 -4.42
C LYS A 99 1.18 -21.27 -3.11
N ARG A 100 0.38 -21.20 -2.04
CA ARG A 100 0.67 -21.81 -0.73
C ARG A 100 -0.25 -22.97 -0.43
#